data_AF-A0AAE0EWL5-F1
#
_entry.id   AF-A0AAE0EWL5-F1
#
_cell.length_a   1.000
_cell.length_b   1.000
_cell.length_c   1.000
_cell.angle_alpha   90.00
_cell.angle_beta   90.00
_cell.angle_gamma   90.00
#
_symmetry.space_group_name_H-M   'P 1'
#
loop_
_entity.id
_entity.type
_entity.pdbx_description
1 polymer ?
#
loop_
_entity_poly.entity_id
_entity_poly.type
_entity_poly.pdbx_seq_one_letter_code
_entity_poly.pdbx_strand_id
1 'polypeptide(L)'
;MSQKDRKEYFVKDLLKNSFRSEDKFDFKYFLGKKQVCFKFYYMAYGISYGYLHDCRTRVLEGRHTFVHGLTYEENNHKISLKRESVVAWIKKYADEYGQPQPDKAEIHLSDGLTIEELWDEYIEGLRENEESKKISLSYFYKVFDEDCSSWLKIPSVNRFSQCDVCASFKLLKEGLTKSQKAQYNGPLNKHLAIARAERQKFYKHGRKANMTKSIAMNKTWHKYASVIIDGMTQWTTRLPHFRRIPKHLDSKDFLDVHNMGSMIENAGRFMDFNYANFKDDANFLVNVLHRDILRIQEHRRNGDGENSYPMPEVLYVQLDNVSTNKSKLMLAYSTQLGWFTRTSFAR
;
A
#
# COMPACT_ATOMS: atom_id res chain seq x y z
N MET A 1 36.26 -5.50 -39.13
CA MET A 1 36.41 -5.97 -37.73
C MET A 1 35.39 -5.22 -36.89
N SER A 2 34.47 -5.91 -36.22
CA SER A 2 33.44 -5.24 -35.41
C SER A 2 34.09 -4.51 -34.21
N GLN A 3 33.37 -3.57 -33.60
CA GLN A 3 33.89 -2.85 -32.42
C GLN A 3 34.21 -3.80 -31.27
N LYS A 4 33.46 -4.90 -31.12
CA LYS A 4 33.67 -5.96 -30.13
C LYS A 4 34.96 -6.75 -30.41
N ASP A 5 35.16 -7.17 -31.66
CA ASP A 5 36.35 -7.93 -32.08
C ASP A 5 37.63 -7.11 -31.86
N ARG A 6 37.57 -5.78 -32.09
CA ARG A 6 38.69 -4.87 -31.79
C ARG A 6 39.06 -4.90 -30.31
N LYS A 7 38.08 -4.91 -29.40
CA LYS A 7 38.37 -4.86 -27.95
C LYS A 7 38.92 -6.18 -27.44
N GLU A 8 38.36 -7.30 -27.89
CA GLU A 8 38.87 -8.62 -27.54
C GLU A 8 40.29 -8.85 -28.07
N TYR A 9 40.59 -8.32 -29.26
CA TYR A 9 41.95 -8.36 -29.82
C TYR A 9 42.96 -7.66 -28.89
N PHE A 10 42.70 -6.43 -28.45
CA PHE A 10 43.65 -5.70 -27.59
C PHE A 10 43.79 -6.30 -26.20
N VAL A 11 42.71 -6.80 -25.60
CA VAL A 11 42.79 -7.50 -24.31
C VAL A 11 43.62 -8.78 -24.43
N LYS A 12 43.42 -9.58 -25.49
CA LYS A 12 44.22 -10.79 -25.74
C LYS A 12 45.68 -10.48 -26.05
N ASP A 13 45.95 -9.43 -26.83
CA ASP A 13 47.32 -9.00 -27.15
C ASP A 13 48.06 -8.50 -25.90
N LEU A 14 47.39 -7.72 -25.04
CA LEU A 14 47.97 -7.26 -23.77
C LEU A 14 48.20 -8.42 -22.79
N LEU A 15 47.30 -9.40 -22.72
CA LEU A 15 47.49 -10.61 -21.91
C LEU A 15 48.73 -11.39 -22.36
N LYS A 16 48.85 -11.62 -23.67
CA LYS A 16 49.98 -12.36 -24.25
C LYS A 16 51.32 -11.68 -24.00
N ASN A 17 51.33 -10.35 -23.94
CA ASN A 17 52.54 -9.54 -23.75
C ASN A 17 52.65 -8.95 -22.34
N SER A 18 51.89 -9.48 -21.39
CA SER A 18 52.02 -9.15 -19.98
C SER A 18 52.95 -10.14 -19.28
N PHE A 19 53.71 -9.65 -18.31
CA PHE A 19 54.63 -10.48 -17.54
C PHE A 19 54.68 -10.00 -16.09
N ARG A 20 54.94 -10.94 -15.19
CA ARG A 20 55.05 -10.69 -13.76
C ARG A 20 56.52 -10.81 -13.38
N SER A 21 57.10 -9.75 -12.84
CA SER A 21 58.47 -9.73 -12.33
C SER A 21 58.44 -9.37 -10.85
N GLU A 22 58.88 -10.30 -10.00
CA GLU A 22 59.06 -10.26 -8.54
C GLU A 22 57.94 -9.60 -7.69
N ASP A 23 57.50 -8.37 -7.97
CA ASP A 23 56.33 -7.71 -7.36
C ASP A 23 55.56 -6.74 -8.27
N LYS A 24 55.85 -6.72 -9.59
CA LYS A 24 55.18 -5.83 -10.56
C LYS A 24 54.64 -6.59 -11.76
N PHE A 25 53.39 -6.30 -12.09
CA PHE A 25 52.76 -6.73 -13.33
C PHE A 25 52.99 -5.64 -14.39
N ASP A 26 53.69 -5.98 -15.47
CA ASP A 26 54.07 -5.02 -16.49
C ASP A 26 53.73 -5.51 -17.91
N PHE A 27 53.67 -4.57 -18.85
CA PHE A 27 53.17 -4.78 -20.20
C PHE A 27 54.21 -4.38 -21.22
N LYS A 28 54.47 -5.26 -22.20
CA LYS A 28 55.20 -4.90 -23.43
C LYS A 28 54.22 -4.71 -24.58
N TYR A 29 54.52 -3.75 -25.44
CA TYR A 29 53.68 -3.38 -26.58
C TYR A 29 54.43 -3.68 -27.86
N PHE A 30 53.81 -4.41 -28.79
CA PHE A 30 54.44 -4.83 -30.04
C PHE A 30 53.63 -4.40 -31.27
N LEU A 31 54.33 -3.89 -32.29
CA LEU A 31 53.80 -3.71 -33.63
C LEU A 31 54.59 -4.64 -34.56
N GLY A 32 53.96 -5.75 -34.95
CA GLY A 32 54.65 -6.84 -35.63
C GLY A 32 55.71 -7.46 -34.71
N LYS A 33 56.99 -7.37 -35.11
CA LYS A 33 58.14 -7.91 -34.34
C LYS A 33 58.90 -6.85 -33.54
N LYS A 34 58.49 -5.58 -33.58
CA LYS A 34 59.20 -4.48 -32.90
C LYS A 34 58.46 -4.08 -31.63
N GLN A 35 59.20 -3.98 -30.52
CA GLN A 35 58.69 -3.42 -29.27
C GLN A 35 58.57 -1.90 -29.43
N VAL A 36 57.45 -1.35 -28.98
CA VAL A 36 57.14 0.08 -29.01
C VAL A 36 56.69 0.58 -27.64
N CYS A 37 56.63 1.89 -27.45
CA CYS A 37 56.10 2.47 -26.23
C CYS A 37 54.56 2.50 -26.25
N PHE A 38 53.95 2.60 -25.06
CA PHE A 38 52.50 2.73 -24.90
C PHE A 38 51.90 3.83 -25.79
N LYS A 39 52.57 4.99 -25.84
CA LYS A 39 52.13 6.15 -26.61
C LYS A 39 52.05 5.86 -28.10
N PHE A 40 53.12 5.26 -28.64
CA PHE A 40 53.17 4.91 -30.05
C PHE A 40 52.17 3.80 -30.39
N TYR A 41 51.95 2.85 -29.49
CA TYR A 41 51.02 1.74 -29.69
C TYR A 41 49.57 2.20 -29.89
N TYR A 42 49.02 3.06 -29.01
CA TYR A 42 47.64 3.54 -29.21
C TYR A 42 47.50 4.44 -30.45
N MET A 43 48.53 5.23 -30.77
CA MET A 43 48.53 6.10 -31.95
C MET A 43 48.56 5.27 -33.25
N ALA A 44 49.39 4.24 -33.33
CA ALA A 44 49.51 3.38 -34.51
C ALA A 44 48.23 2.59 -34.80
N TYR A 45 47.49 2.18 -33.76
CA TYR A 45 46.21 1.49 -33.90
C TYR A 45 44.99 2.42 -34.02
N GLY A 46 45.20 3.75 -33.94
CA GLY A 46 44.13 4.75 -34.01
C GLY A 46 43.09 4.63 -32.91
N ILE A 47 43.50 4.27 -31.69
CA ILE A 47 42.63 4.14 -30.51
C ILE A 47 42.95 5.23 -29.49
N SER A 48 41.98 5.60 -28.65
CA SER A 48 42.20 6.64 -27.63
C SER A 48 43.08 6.12 -26.49
N TYR A 49 43.81 7.04 -25.84
CA TYR A 49 44.59 6.74 -24.63
C TYR A 49 43.74 6.05 -23.57
N GLY A 50 42.56 6.61 -23.27
CA GLY A 50 41.66 6.07 -22.24
C GLY A 50 41.16 4.67 -22.57
N TYR A 51 40.95 4.37 -23.86
CA TYR A 51 40.55 3.05 -24.30
C TYR A 51 41.64 1.99 -24.09
N LEU A 52 42.90 2.28 -24.43
CA LEU A 52 44.01 1.36 -24.17
C LEU A 52 44.29 1.22 -22.67
N HIS A 53 44.13 2.30 -21.90
CA HIS A 53 44.25 2.28 -20.45
C HIS A 53 43.17 1.39 -19.79
N ASP A 54 41.91 1.47 -20.22
CA ASP A 54 40.83 0.58 -19.76
C ASP A 54 41.14 -0.89 -20.04
N CYS A 55 41.67 -1.21 -21.23
CA CYS A 55 42.10 -2.56 -21.56
C CYS A 55 43.20 -3.06 -20.62
N ARG A 56 44.17 -2.21 -20.27
CA ARG A 56 45.25 -2.54 -19.31
C ARG A 56 44.70 -2.82 -17.92
N THR A 57 43.80 -1.98 -17.41
CA THR A 57 43.16 -2.16 -16.10
C THR A 57 42.37 -3.46 -16.03
N ARG A 58 41.59 -3.78 -17.08
CA ARG A 58 40.85 -5.05 -17.15
C ARG A 58 41.75 -6.27 -17.09
N VAL A 59 42.90 -6.24 -17.75
CA VAL A 59 43.89 -7.33 -17.69
C VAL A 59 44.45 -7.48 -16.28
N LEU A 60 44.77 -6.38 -15.59
CA LEU A 60 45.23 -6.40 -14.20
C LEU A 60 44.19 -7.01 -13.25
N GLU A 61 42.91 -6.77 -13.50
CA GLU A 61 41.78 -7.27 -12.69
C GLU A 61 41.30 -8.67 -13.10
N GLY A 62 41.94 -9.33 -14.07
CA GLY A 62 41.53 -10.66 -14.55
C GLY A 62 40.23 -10.68 -15.37
N ARG A 63 39.77 -9.52 -15.88
CA ARG A 63 38.54 -9.39 -16.66
C ARG A 63 38.82 -9.59 -18.16
N HIS A 64 38.76 -10.84 -18.62
CA HIS A 64 39.12 -11.23 -19.99
C HIS A 64 38.00 -11.05 -21.05
N THR A 65 36.76 -10.79 -20.63
CA THR A 65 35.60 -10.62 -21.52
C THR A 65 35.09 -9.19 -21.53
N PHE A 66 34.85 -8.65 -22.72
CA PHE A 66 34.34 -7.29 -22.86
C PHE A 66 32.81 -7.26 -22.65
N VAL A 67 32.37 -6.92 -21.44
CA VAL A 67 30.97 -6.57 -21.15
C VAL A 67 30.81 -5.05 -21.29
N HIS A 68 29.88 -4.61 -22.14
CA HIS A 68 29.51 -3.20 -22.31
C HIS A 68 28.59 -2.80 -21.15
N GLY A 69 29.01 -1.83 -20.32
CA GLY A 69 28.25 -1.36 -19.15
C GLY A 69 28.54 -2.14 -17.86
N LEU A 70 27.93 -1.70 -16.75
CA LEU A 70 27.82 -2.50 -15.52
C LEU A 70 27.36 -3.92 -15.89
N THR A 71 27.85 -4.94 -15.17
CA THR A 71 27.45 -6.31 -15.49
C THR A 71 25.92 -6.42 -15.52
N TYR A 72 25.38 -7.23 -16.43
CA TYR A 72 23.94 -7.44 -16.59
C TYR A 72 23.23 -7.72 -15.24
N GLU A 73 23.91 -8.43 -14.35
CA GLU A 73 23.47 -8.75 -12.99
C GLU A 73 23.42 -7.51 -12.08
N GLU A 74 24.46 -6.68 -12.04
CA GLU A 74 24.48 -5.45 -11.21
C GLU A 74 23.43 -4.43 -11.66
N ASN A 75 23.22 -4.31 -12.98
CA ASN A 75 22.20 -3.40 -13.53
C ASN A 75 20.79 -3.93 -13.26
N ASN A 76 20.53 -5.23 -13.45
CA ASN A 76 19.24 -5.83 -13.12
C ASN A 76 18.95 -5.75 -11.62
N HIS A 77 19.94 -5.98 -10.76
CA HIS A 77 19.75 -5.90 -9.31
C HIS A 77 19.43 -4.47 -8.86
N LYS A 78 20.09 -3.44 -9.40
CA LYS A 78 19.75 -2.04 -9.10
C LYS A 78 18.37 -1.63 -9.64
N ILE A 79 18.00 -2.09 -10.83
CA ILE A 79 16.67 -1.86 -11.41
C ILE A 79 15.59 -2.55 -10.57
N SER A 80 15.86 -3.78 -10.11
CA SER A 80 14.97 -4.53 -9.20
C SER A 80 14.75 -3.77 -7.88
N LEU A 81 15.81 -3.30 -7.23
CA LEU A 81 15.69 -2.59 -5.95
C LEU A 81 14.91 -1.27 -6.07
N LYS A 82 15.10 -0.52 -7.17
CA LYS A 82 14.31 0.70 -7.43
C LYS A 82 12.84 0.36 -7.65
N ARG A 83 12.56 -0.66 -8.47
CA ARG A 83 11.21 -1.15 -8.76
C ARG A 83 10.52 -1.60 -7.47
N GLU A 84 11.18 -2.44 -6.68
CA GLU A 84 10.69 -2.92 -5.38
C GLU A 84 10.41 -1.77 -4.41
N SER A 85 11.29 -0.77 -4.34
CA SER A 85 11.08 0.41 -3.48
C SER A 85 9.82 1.19 -3.88
N VAL A 86 9.58 1.35 -5.18
CA VAL A 86 8.40 2.05 -5.70
C VAL A 86 7.14 1.24 -5.43
N VAL A 87 7.15 -0.06 -5.73
CA VAL A 87 6.02 -0.96 -5.44
C VAL A 87 5.71 -1.00 -3.95
N ALA A 88 6.71 -1.07 -3.08
CA ALA A 88 6.54 -1.05 -1.63
C ALA A 88 5.93 0.28 -1.16
N TRP A 89 6.36 1.40 -1.73
CA TRP A 89 5.77 2.71 -1.43
C TRP A 89 4.32 2.80 -1.91
N ILE A 90 4.02 2.36 -3.15
CA ILE A 90 2.66 2.37 -3.70
C ILE A 90 1.73 1.47 -2.87
N LYS A 91 2.20 0.29 -2.43
CA LYS A 91 1.43 -0.58 -1.52
C LYS A 91 1.11 0.13 -0.21
N LYS A 92 2.11 0.74 0.42
CA LYS A 92 1.90 1.51 1.65
C LYS A 92 0.92 2.67 1.41
N TYR A 93 1.03 3.37 0.28
CA TYR A 93 0.10 4.42 -0.09
C TYR A 93 -1.32 3.88 -0.31
N ALA A 94 -1.48 2.76 -1.02
CA ALA A 94 -2.77 2.12 -1.19
C ALA A 94 -3.40 1.68 0.14
N ASP A 95 -2.59 1.18 1.08
CA ASP A 95 -3.06 0.79 2.42
C ASP A 95 -3.51 1.99 3.25
N GLU A 96 -2.86 3.15 3.09
CA GLU A 96 -3.14 4.36 3.85
C GLU A 96 -4.28 5.21 3.23
N TYR A 97 -4.38 5.23 1.90
CA TYR A 97 -5.23 6.16 1.13
C TYR A 97 -6.30 5.45 0.29
N GLY A 98 -6.10 4.17 -0.01
CA GLY A 98 -6.98 3.40 -0.88
C GLY A 98 -8.23 2.88 -0.18
N GLN A 99 -9.21 2.53 -1.01
CA GLN A 99 -10.50 1.97 -0.64
C GLN A 99 -10.64 0.57 -1.24
N PRO A 100 -10.48 -0.50 -0.43
CA PRO A 100 -10.75 -1.85 -0.86
C PRO A 100 -12.19 -1.98 -1.38
N GLN A 101 -12.38 -2.61 -2.54
CA GLN A 101 -13.71 -2.79 -3.11
C GLN A 101 -14.39 -4.03 -2.49
N PRO A 102 -15.69 -3.96 -2.17
CA PRO A 102 -16.42 -5.08 -1.55
C PRO A 102 -16.67 -6.23 -2.54
N ASP A 103 -16.70 -5.93 -3.83
CA ASP A 103 -17.07 -6.85 -4.91
C ASP A 103 -15.89 -7.29 -5.78
N LYS A 104 -14.68 -6.77 -5.52
CA LYS A 104 -13.47 -7.05 -6.30
C LYS A 104 -12.23 -7.11 -5.42
N ALA A 105 -11.26 -7.93 -5.81
CA ALA A 105 -9.93 -7.96 -5.18
C ALA A 105 -9.05 -6.79 -5.67
N GLU A 106 -9.59 -5.57 -5.62
CA GLU A 106 -8.95 -4.35 -6.09
C GLU A 106 -9.09 -3.25 -5.03
N ILE A 107 -8.12 -2.34 -5.01
CA ILE A 107 -8.12 -1.14 -4.18
C ILE A 107 -8.29 0.06 -5.11
N HIS A 108 -9.21 0.95 -4.78
CA HIS A 108 -9.41 2.19 -5.51
C HIS A 108 -8.79 3.37 -4.75
N LEU A 109 -7.98 4.19 -5.44
CA LEU A 109 -7.59 5.52 -4.95
C LEU A 109 -8.71 6.53 -5.22
N SER A 110 -8.52 7.78 -4.76
CA SER A 110 -9.49 8.85 -4.97
C SER A 110 -9.74 9.11 -6.46
N ASP A 111 -10.99 9.36 -6.81
CA ASP A 111 -11.39 9.74 -8.15
C ASP A 111 -10.85 11.14 -8.50
N GLY A 112 -10.10 11.21 -9.61
CA GLY A 112 -9.44 12.42 -10.06
C GLY A 112 -8.00 12.62 -9.56
N LEU A 113 -7.48 11.70 -8.73
CA LEU A 113 -6.03 11.62 -8.51
C LEU A 113 -5.35 11.19 -9.81
N THR A 114 -4.28 11.85 -10.22
CA THR A 114 -3.50 11.43 -11.39
C THR A 114 -2.28 10.60 -10.96
N ILE A 115 -1.78 9.74 -11.86
CA ILE A 115 -0.53 9.01 -11.62
C ILE A 115 0.65 10.00 -11.46
N GLU A 116 0.59 11.15 -12.13
CA GLU A 116 1.52 12.27 -11.93
C GLU A 116 1.50 12.81 -10.50
N GLU A 117 0.32 13.10 -9.94
CA GLU A 117 0.21 13.55 -8.54
C GLU A 117 0.67 12.47 -7.57
N LEU A 118 0.41 11.20 -7.86
CA LEU A 118 0.92 10.09 -7.06
C LEU A 118 2.46 10.01 -7.10
N TRP A 119 3.07 10.29 -8.25
CA TRP A 119 4.52 10.38 -8.38
C TRP A 119 5.08 11.62 -7.67
N ASP A 120 4.40 12.77 -7.74
CA ASP A 120 4.78 13.98 -7.00
C ASP A 120 4.82 13.66 -5.49
N GLU A 121 3.79 12.99 -4.94
CA GLU A 121 3.78 12.54 -3.54
C GLU A 121 4.90 11.54 -3.21
N TYR A 122 5.24 10.65 -4.15
CA TYR A 122 6.37 9.73 -3.98
C TYR A 122 7.69 10.49 -3.84
N ILE A 123 7.94 11.45 -4.74
CA ILE A 123 9.19 12.23 -4.74
C ILE A 123 9.28 13.15 -3.52
N GLU A 124 8.18 13.82 -3.13
CA GLU A 124 8.11 14.65 -1.93
C GLU A 124 8.32 13.85 -0.64
N GLY A 125 7.92 12.58 -0.63
CA GLY A 125 8.08 11.68 0.52
C GLY A 125 9.50 11.11 0.70
N LEU A 126 10.38 11.25 -0.28
CA LEU A 126 11.77 10.77 -0.18
C LEU A 126 12.60 11.68 0.72
N ARG A 127 13.37 11.09 1.63
CA ARG A 127 14.33 11.85 2.46
C ARG A 127 15.53 12.31 1.63
N GLU A 128 16.23 13.35 2.09
CA GLU A 128 17.43 13.88 1.41
C GLU A 128 18.53 12.82 1.17
N ASN A 129 18.62 11.81 2.05
CA ASN A 129 19.58 10.70 1.92
C ASN A 129 19.10 9.55 1.01
N GLU A 130 17.91 9.67 0.41
CA GLU A 130 17.30 8.66 -0.48
C GLU A 130 17.36 9.04 -1.96
N GLU A 131 18.30 9.93 -2.35
CA GLU A 131 18.52 10.37 -3.73
C GLU A 131 18.63 9.19 -4.72
N SER A 132 19.19 8.06 -4.27
CA SER A 132 19.31 6.83 -5.06
C SER A 132 17.98 6.19 -5.44
N LYS A 133 16.90 6.47 -4.71
CA LYS A 133 15.53 5.99 -4.95
C LYS A 133 14.72 6.93 -5.85
N LYS A 134 15.23 8.12 -6.18
CA LYS A 134 14.59 9.00 -7.17
C LYS A 134 14.52 8.30 -8.53
N ILE A 135 13.37 8.41 -9.16
CA ILE A 135 13.06 7.83 -10.46
C ILE A 135 12.31 8.85 -11.32
N SER A 136 12.44 8.73 -12.64
CA SER A 136 11.68 9.56 -13.56
C SER A 136 10.19 9.19 -13.54
N LEU A 137 9.35 10.16 -13.88
CA LEU A 137 7.92 9.96 -14.04
C LEU A 137 7.60 8.83 -15.04
N SER A 138 8.29 8.77 -16.18
CA SER A 138 8.09 7.69 -17.17
C SER A 138 8.41 6.29 -16.61
N TYR A 139 9.41 6.19 -15.73
CA TYR A 139 9.71 4.93 -15.06
C TYR A 139 8.63 4.58 -14.01
N PHE A 140 8.11 5.58 -13.30
CA PHE A 140 6.99 5.39 -12.37
C PHE A 140 5.75 4.86 -13.08
N TYR A 141 5.37 5.46 -14.23
CA TYR A 141 4.27 4.97 -15.06
C TYR A 141 4.46 3.51 -15.45
N LYS A 142 5.66 3.13 -15.89
CA LYS A 142 5.98 1.74 -16.26
C LYS A 142 5.79 0.77 -15.09
N VAL A 143 6.32 1.10 -13.91
CA VAL A 143 6.18 0.28 -12.70
C VAL A 143 4.71 0.19 -12.27
N PHE A 144 3.98 1.30 -12.34
CA PHE A 144 2.56 1.33 -12.01
C PHE A 144 1.75 0.39 -12.93
N ASP A 145 1.97 0.50 -14.25
CA ASP A 145 1.25 -0.30 -15.24
C ASP A 145 1.57 -1.80 -15.11
N GLU A 146 2.85 -2.15 -14.97
CA GLU A 146 3.28 -3.56 -14.92
C GLU A 146 3.00 -4.24 -13.57
N ASP A 147 3.18 -3.56 -12.43
CA ASP A 147 3.14 -4.18 -11.10
C ASP A 147 1.89 -3.83 -10.26
N CYS A 148 1.25 -2.69 -10.55
CA CYS A 148 0.22 -2.14 -9.67
C CYS A 148 -1.17 -2.16 -10.31
N SER A 149 -1.25 -1.99 -11.64
CA SER A 149 -2.53 -1.81 -12.35
C SER A 149 -3.51 -2.96 -12.19
N SER A 150 -3.05 -4.17 -11.86
CA SER A 150 -3.90 -5.35 -11.65
C SER A 150 -4.71 -5.31 -10.35
N TRP A 151 -4.19 -4.65 -9.31
CA TRP A 151 -4.80 -4.62 -7.96
C TRP A 151 -5.08 -3.20 -7.46
N LEU A 152 -4.54 -2.17 -8.09
CA LEU A 152 -4.73 -0.76 -7.74
C LEU A 152 -5.31 0.02 -8.92
N LYS A 153 -6.44 0.69 -8.70
CA LYS A 153 -7.11 1.51 -9.71
C LYS A 153 -7.31 2.92 -9.23
N ILE A 154 -7.23 3.86 -10.17
CA ILE A 154 -7.75 5.21 -10.00
C ILE A 154 -9.04 5.28 -10.80
N PRO A 155 -10.22 5.21 -10.16
CA PRO A 155 -11.48 5.21 -10.87
C PRO A 155 -11.77 6.59 -11.47
N SER A 156 -12.43 6.62 -12.62
CA SER A 156 -12.93 7.86 -13.22
C SER A 156 -14.08 8.48 -12.42
N VAL A 157 -14.83 7.64 -11.68
CA VAL A 157 -15.96 8.05 -10.84
C VAL A 157 -15.89 7.30 -9.52
N ASN A 158 -16.08 8.01 -8.42
CA ASN A 158 -16.17 7.37 -7.12
C ASN A 158 -17.46 6.53 -7.00
N ARG A 159 -17.34 5.30 -6.50
CA ARG A 159 -18.49 4.44 -6.22
C ARG A 159 -19.09 4.71 -4.83
N PHE A 160 -18.33 5.34 -3.96
CA PHE A 160 -18.73 5.67 -2.61
C PHE A 160 -19.16 7.14 -2.51
N SER A 161 -19.98 7.44 -1.51
CA SER A 161 -20.32 8.80 -1.14
C SER A 161 -19.06 9.61 -0.83
N GLN A 162 -18.91 10.74 -1.50
CA GLN A 162 -17.80 11.66 -1.26
C GLN A 162 -18.11 12.51 -0.02
N CYS A 163 -17.09 12.76 0.81
CA CYS A 163 -17.21 13.73 1.91
C CYS A 163 -17.48 15.13 1.34
N ASP A 164 -18.46 15.84 1.90
CA ASP A 164 -18.84 17.20 1.47
C ASP A 164 -17.65 18.17 1.49
N VAL A 165 -16.75 18.04 2.46
CA VAL A 165 -15.53 18.86 2.55
C VAL A 165 -14.60 18.56 1.36
N CYS A 166 -14.36 17.28 1.07
CA CYS A 166 -13.57 16.86 -0.08
C CYS A 166 -14.21 17.30 -1.41
N ALA A 167 -15.54 17.17 -1.54
CA ALA A 167 -16.27 17.60 -2.71
C ALA A 167 -16.16 19.12 -2.91
N SER A 168 -16.29 19.89 -1.83
CA SER A 168 -16.12 21.35 -1.85
C SER A 168 -14.72 21.76 -2.30
N PHE A 169 -13.67 21.10 -1.79
CA PHE A 169 -12.31 21.37 -2.25
C PHE A 169 -12.07 20.96 -3.70
N LYS A 170 -12.69 19.87 -4.17
CA LYS A 170 -12.62 19.45 -5.57
C LYS A 170 -13.23 20.51 -6.50
N LEU A 171 -14.41 21.02 -6.16
CA LEU A 171 -15.08 22.12 -6.87
C LEU A 171 -14.24 23.41 -6.84
N LEU A 172 -13.70 23.80 -5.69
CA LEU A 172 -12.87 25.00 -5.56
C LEU A 172 -11.58 24.94 -6.39
N LYS A 173 -11.07 23.73 -6.66
CA LYS A 173 -9.87 23.49 -7.46
C LYS A 173 -10.17 23.37 -8.96
N GLU A 174 -11.43 23.25 -9.35
CA GLU A 174 -11.81 23.05 -10.74
C GLU A 174 -11.48 24.29 -11.58
N GLY A 175 -10.90 24.10 -12.76
CA GLY A 175 -10.46 25.19 -13.64
C GLY A 175 -9.24 25.99 -13.17
N LEU A 176 -8.69 25.73 -11.98
CA LEU A 176 -7.52 26.44 -11.47
C LEU A 176 -6.19 25.86 -11.96
N THR A 177 -5.18 26.73 -12.09
CA THR A 177 -3.80 26.33 -12.39
C THR A 177 -3.13 25.62 -11.19
N LYS A 178 -2.04 24.87 -11.43
CA LYS A 178 -1.29 24.17 -10.34
C LYS A 178 -0.88 25.12 -9.20
N SER A 179 -0.40 26.31 -9.54
CA SER A 179 -0.01 27.35 -8.56
C SER A 179 -1.20 27.80 -7.70
N GLN A 180 -2.34 28.04 -8.33
CA GLN A 180 -3.57 28.45 -7.63
C GLN A 180 -4.17 27.33 -6.78
N LYS A 181 -4.02 26.06 -7.17
CA LYS A 181 -4.48 24.90 -6.39
C LYS A 181 -3.70 24.74 -5.08
N ALA A 182 -2.44 25.20 -5.03
CA ALA A 182 -1.56 25.03 -3.87
C ALA A 182 -2.15 25.62 -2.57
N GLN A 183 -2.87 26.74 -2.64
CA GLN A 183 -3.49 27.37 -1.47
C GLN A 183 -4.55 26.48 -0.79
N TYR A 184 -5.19 25.59 -1.55
CA TYR A 184 -6.20 24.66 -1.04
C TYR A 184 -5.62 23.33 -0.57
N ASN A 185 -4.35 23.04 -0.90
CA ASN A 185 -3.71 21.78 -0.51
C ASN A 185 -3.51 21.70 1.01
N GLY A 186 -3.11 22.80 1.66
CA GLY A 186 -2.91 22.82 3.12
C GLY A 186 -4.16 22.43 3.92
N PRO A 187 -5.30 23.13 3.72
CA PRO A 187 -6.56 22.78 4.39
C PRO A 187 -7.07 21.37 4.05
N LEU A 188 -7.00 20.96 2.78
CA LEU A 188 -7.39 19.62 2.36
C LEU A 188 -6.52 18.55 3.03
N ASN A 189 -5.21 18.75 3.10
CA ASN A 189 -4.28 17.83 3.75
C ASN A 189 -4.55 17.70 5.25
N LYS A 190 -4.93 18.78 5.93
CA LYS A 190 -5.36 18.72 7.34
C LYS A 190 -6.63 17.89 7.51
N HIS A 191 -7.62 18.09 6.66
CA HIS A 191 -8.85 17.29 6.67
C HIS A 191 -8.55 15.80 6.42
N LEU A 192 -7.76 15.50 5.39
CA LEU A 192 -7.37 14.12 5.08
C LEU A 192 -6.54 13.49 6.20
N ALA A 193 -5.67 14.25 6.88
CA ALA A 193 -4.88 13.74 8.00
C ALA A 193 -5.77 13.28 9.18
N ILE A 194 -6.88 13.97 9.45
CA ILE A 194 -7.85 13.56 10.48
C ILE A 194 -8.49 12.22 10.09
N ALA A 195 -9.04 12.13 8.88
CA ALA A 195 -9.64 10.90 8.38
C ALA A 195 -8.64 9.72 8.35
N ARG A 196 -7.37 9.99 8.01
CA ARG A 196 -6.28 8.99 8.06
C ARG A 196 -6.01 8.52 9.48
N ALA A 197 -5.92 9.43 10.44
CA ALA A 197 -5.66 9.08 11.84
C ALA A 197 -6.77 8.17 12.41
N GLU A 198 -8.03 8.45 12.06
CA GLU A 198 -9.18 7.62 12.42
C GLU A 198 -9.08 6.21 11.81
N ARG A 199 -8.84 6.11 10.50
CA ARG A 199 -8.66 4.80 9.81
C ARG A 199 -7.46 4.02 10.33
N GLN A 200 -6.33 4.68 10.58
CA GLN A 200 -5.13 4.02 11.13
C GLN A 200 -5.40 3.44 12.52
N LYS A 201 -6.17 4.15 13.35
CA LYS A 201 -6.58 3.64 14.66
C LYS A 201 -7.47 2.43 14.52
N PHE A 202 -8.41 2.45 13.58
CA PHE A 202 -9.26 1.31 13.26
C PHE A 202 -8.42 0.07 12.87
N TYR A 203 -7.60 0.16 11.83
CA TYR A 203 -6.77 -0.97 11.37
C TYR A 203 -5.79 -1.45 12.43
N LYS A 204 -5.27 -0.56 13.28
CA LYS A 204 -4.43 -0.92 14.43
C LYS A 204 -5.17 -1.84 15.40
N HIS A 205 -6.45 -1.56 15.70
CA HIS A 205 -7.24 -2.38 16.59
C HIS A 205 -7.63 -3.72 15.97
N GLY A 206 -7.95 -3.74 14.67
CA GLY A 206 -8.19 -5.00 13.96
C GLY A 206 -6.94 -5.89 13.89
N ARG A 207 -5.76 -5.32 13.58
CA ARG A 207 -4.49 -6.06 13.66
C ARG A 207 -4.21 -6.58 15.06
N LYS A 208 -4.44 -5.78 16.11
CA LYS A 208 -4.30 -6.25 17.50
C LYS A 208 -5.22 -7.42 17.81
N ALA A 209 -6.48 -7.35 17.39
CA ALA A 209 -7.45 -8.43 17.57
C ALA A 209 -7.00 -9.73 16.90
N ASN A 210 -6.47 -9.66 15.69
CA ASN A 210 -6.02 -10.83 14.95
C ASN A 210 -4.68 -11.40 15.45
N MET A 211 -3.70 -10.53 15.73
CA MET A 211 -2.31 -10.95 15.95
C MET A 211 -1.95 -11.22 17.41
N THR A 212 -2.62 -10.58 18.38
CA THR A 212 -2.24 -10.77 19.78
C THR A 212 -3.02 -11.91 20.41
N LYS A 213 -2.27 -12.93 20.81
CA LYS A 213 -2.81 -14.10 21.51
C LYS A 213 -2.40 -14.06 22.98
N SER A 214 -3.31 -14.47 23.86
CA SER A 214 -3.00 -14.83 25.24
C SER A 214 -2.77 -16.33 25.30
N ILE A 215 -1.77 -16.74 26.11
CA ILE A 215 -1.38 -18.14 26.28
C ILE A 215 -1.41 -18.46 27.76
N ALA A 216 -2.14 -19.50 28.16
CA ALA A 216 -2.10 -20.05 29.50
C ALA A 216 -2.44 -21.54 29.46
N MET A 217 -1.79 -22.37 30.29
CA MET A 217 -2.14 -23.79 30.44
C MET A 217 -2.30 -24.54 29.09
N ASN A 218 -1.35 -24.35 28.15
CA ASN A 218 -1.36 -24.92 26.78
C ASN A 218 -2.55 -24.49 25.89
N LYS A 219 -3.22 -23.40 26.26
CA LYS A 219 -4.35 -22.82 25.55
C LYS A 219 -3.96 -21.48 24.95
N THR A 220 -4.36 -21.24 23.70
CA THR A 220 -4.08 -19.98 22.99
C THR A 220 -5.40 -19.35 22.54
N TRP A 221 -5.63 -18.09 22.85
CA TRP A 221 -6.84 -17.38 22.41
C TRP A 221 -6.56 -15.93 22.05
N HIS A 222 -7.48 -15.28 21.33
CA HIS A 222 -7.36 -13.86 21.01
C HIS A 222 -7.49 -13.00 22.26
N LYS A 223 -6.46 -12.18 22.53
CA LYS A 223 -6.45 -11.26 23.67
C LYS A 223 -7.44 -10.11 23.50
N TYR A 224 -7.60 -9.65 22.27
CA TYR A 224 -8.45 -8.52 21.90
C TYR A 224 -9.56 -8.95 20.95
N ALA A 225 -10.70 -8.28 21.04
CA ALA A 225 -11.71 -8.27 19.99
C ALA A 225 -11.88 -6.83 19.45
N SER A 226 -12.21 -6.70 18.18
CA SER A 226 -12.51 -5.43 17.53
C SER A 226 -13.81 -5.57 16.76
N VAL A 227 -14.75 -4.68 17.06
CA VAL A 227 -16.08 -4.62 16.44
C VAL A 227 -16.29 -3.23 15.86
N ILE A 228 -16.72 -3.17 14.60
CA ILE A 228 -17.33 -1.97 14.02
C ILE A 228 -18.82 -2.22 13.95
N ILE A 229 -19.61 -1.23 14.36
CA ILE A 229 -21.05 -1.16 14.11
C ILE A 229 -21.29 0.08 13.26
N ASP A 230 -21.90 -0.10 12.10
CA ASP A 230 -22.21 0.96 11.14
C ASP A 230 -23.73 1.07 10.98
N GLY A 231 -24.27 2.26 11.25
CA GLY A 231 -25.67 2.58 11.02
C GLY A 231 -25.94 2.81 9.55
N MET A 232 -26.84 2.03 8.95
CA MET A 232 -27.17 2.14 7.52
C MET A 232 -28.64 2.52 7.33
N THR A 233 -28.89 3.43 6.41
CA THR A 233 -30.26 3.76 6.02
C THR A 233 -30.84 2.68 5.11
N GLN A 234 -32.17 2.57 5.10
CA GLN A 234 -32.87 1.69 4.16
C GLN A 234 -32.54 2.04 2.70
N TRP A 235 -32.31 3.33 2.41
CA TRP A 235 -32.04 3.80 1.04
C TRP A 235 -30.73 3.23 0.47
N THR A 236 -29.73 3.00 1.32
CA THR A 236 -28.44 2.43 0.91
C THR A 236 -28.45 0.91 0.86
N THR A 237 -29.30 0.26 1.67
CA THR A 237 -29.39 -1.21 1.77
C THR A 237 -30.43 -1.83 0.86
N ARG A 238 -31.50 -1.08 0.52
CA ARG A 238 -32.62 -1.48 -0.35
C ARG A 238 -33.09 -2.90 -0.08
N LEU A 239 -33.51 -3.18 1.15
CA LEU A 239 -34.00 -4.51 1.52
C LEU A 239 -35.51 -4.64 1.20
N PRO A 240 -35.95 -5.74 0.54
CA PRO A 240 -35.12 -6.78 -0.10
C PRO A 240 -34.43 -6.28 -1.37
N HIS A 241 -33.20 -6.75 -1.62
CA HIS A 241 -32.41 -6.30 -2.76
C HIS A 241 -33.00 -6.77 -4.10
N PHE A 242 -33.36 -5.82 -4.96
CA PHE A 242 -33.79 -6.09 -6.34
C PHE A 242 -32.68 -5.76 -7.34
N ARG A 243 -32.30 -6.74 -8.18
CA ARG A 243 -31.35 -6.52 -9.30
C ARG A 243 -31.84 -5.44 -10.28
N ARG A 244 -33.15 -5.37 -10.48
CA ARG A 244 -33.82 -4.31 -11.26
C ARG A 244 -35.14 -4.00 -10.56
N ILE A 245 -35.28 -2.78 -10.08
CA ILE A 245 -36.52 -2.33 -9.43
C ILE A 245 -37.59 -2.21 -10.52
N PRO A 246 -38.72 -2.93 -10.40
CA PRO A 246 -39.86 -2.73 -11.30
C PRO A 246 -40.33 -1.27 -11.27
N LYS A 247 -40.69 -0.71 -12.44
CA LYS A 247 -41.07 0.71 -12.55
C LYS A 247 -42.25 1.15 -11.68
N HIS A 248 -43.08 0.20 -11.24
CA HIS A 248 -44.26 0.45 -10.42
C HIS A 248 -43.97 0.46 -8.91
N LEU A 249 -42.77 0.04 -8.50
CA LEU A 249 -42.37 0.05 -7.09
C LEU A 249 -41.80 1.42 -6.74
N ASP A 250 -42.49 2.14 -5.85
CA ASP A 250 -42.02 3.36 -5.20
C ASP A 250 -41.28 3.00 -3.91
N SER A 251 -40.46 3.93 -3.43
CA SER A 251 -39.81 3.92 -2.11
C SER A 251 -40.74 3.55 -0.94
N LYS A 252 -42.03 3.91 -1.02
CA LYS A 252 -43.05 3.61 -0.01
C LYS A 252 -43.47 2.13 0.01
N ASP A 253 -43.20 1.41 -1.07
CA ASP A 253 -43.51 -0.02 -1.17
C ASP A 253 -42.42 -0.89 -0.53
N PHE A 254 -41.29 -0.28 -0.16
CA PHE A 254 -40.22 -0.96 0.56
C PHE A 254 -40.48 -0.92 2.06
N LEU A 255 -40.17 -2.03 2.73
CA LEU A 255 -40.31 -2.16 4.17
C LEU A 255 -39.32 -1.25 4.89
N ASP A 256 -39.82 -0.20 5.54
CA ASP A 256 -38.98 0.75 6.28
C ASP A 256 -38.28 0.08 7.47
N VAL A 257 -36.95 -0.04 7.36
CA VAL A 257 -36.10 -0.72 8.33
C VAL A 257 -34.86 0.11 8.65
N HIS A 258 -34.51 0.12 9.92
CA HIS A 258 -33.22 0.58 10.43
C HIS A 258 -32.25 -0.58 10.37
N ASN A 259 -31.13 -0.40 9.67
CA ASN A 259 -30.11 -1.45 9.53
C ASN A 259 -28.86 -1.06 10.28
N MET A 260 -28.23 -2.03 10.93
CA MET A 260 -26.89 -1.90 11.48
C MET A 260 -26.04 -3.06 10.98
N GLY A 261 -24.99 -2.73 10.24
CA GLY A 261 -23.96 -3.69 9.87
C GLY A 261 -22.95 -3.81 10.99
N SER A 262 -22.55 -5.03 11.35
CA SER A 262 -21.44 -5.25 12.26
C SER A 262 -20.32 -6.04 11.62
N MET A 263 -19.10 -5.66 11.97
CA MET A 263 -17.87 -6.24 11.48
C MET A 263 -17.00 -6.64 12.66
N ILE A 264 -16.86 -7.95 12.87
CA ILE A 264 -16.10 -8.53 13.96
C ILE A 264 -14.88 -9.23 13.37
N GLU A 265 -13.69 -8.68 13.63
CA GLU A 265 -12.43 -9.12 13.01
C GLU A 265 -12.16 -10.62 13.15
N ASN A 266 -12.51 -11.20 14.31
CA ASN A 266 -12.25 -12.61 14.61
C ASN A 266 -13.52 -13.47 14.61
N ALA A 267 -14.66 -13.01 14.07
CA ALA A 267 -15.90 -13.80 14.10
C ALA A 267 -16.73 -13.73 12.82
N GLY A 268 -16.66 -12.63 12.07
CA GLY A 268 -17.38 -12.49 10.81
C GLY A 268 -18.04 -11.13 10.63
N ARG A 269 -18.91 -11.05 9.63
CA ARG A 269 -19.66 -9.85 9.25
C ARG A 269 -21.15 -10.17 9.35
N PHE A 270 -21.92 -9.26 9.95
CA PHE A 270 -23.32 -9.48 10.26
C PHE A 270 -24.14 -8.24 9.92
N MET A 271 -25.43 -8.46 9.74
CA MET A 271 -26.40 -7.39 9.53
C MET A 271 -27.57 -7.66 10.45
N ASP A 272 -27.92 -6.66 11.24
CA ASP A 272 -29.09 -6.64 12.09
C ASP A 272 -30.03 -5.54 11.59
N PHE A 273 -31.33 -5.77 11.71
CA PHE A 273 -32.32 -4.79 11.31
C PHE A 273 -33.45 -4.71 12.34
N ASN A 274 -34.06 -3.52 12.40
CA ASN A 274 -35.26 -3.26 13.16
C ASN A 274 -36.27 -2.55 12.28
N TYR A 275 -37.56 -2.73 12.55
CA TYR A 275 -38.62 -2.05 11.81
C TYR A 275 -38.75 -0.60 12.26
N ALA A 276 -39.05 0.32 11.33
CA ALA A 276 -39.15 1.75 11.62
C ALA A 276 -40.30 2.14 12.58
N ASN A 277 -41.26 1.26 12.80
CA ASN A 277 -42.30 1.45 13.81
C ASN A 277 -41.76 1.33 15.25
N PHE A 278 -40.58 0.74 15.44
CA PHE A 278 -39.83 0.83 16.69
C PHE A 278 -38.91 2.04 16.60
N LYS A 279 -38.95 2.92 17.61
CA LYS A 279 -38.04 4.06 17.64
C LYS A 279 -36.60 3.56 17.58
N ASP A 280 -35.88 3.99 16.55
CA ASP A 280 -34.44 3.80 16.44
C ASP A 280 -33.75 4.62 17.53
N ASP A 281 -33.38 3.93 18.60
CA ASP A 281 -32.80 4.53 19.79
C ASP A 281 -31.58 3.73 20.25
N ALA A 282 -31.01 4.15 21.38
CA ALA A 282 -29.87 3.48 21.97
C ALA A 282 -30.10 1.99 22.25
N ASN A 283 -31.35 1.52 22.39
CA ASN A 283 -31.64 0.12 22.66
C ASN A 283 -31.33 -0.77 21.46
N PHE A 284 -31.58 -0.30 20.24
CA PHE A 284 -31.24 -1.08 19.05
C PHE A 284 -29.73 -1.27 18.95
N LEU A 285 -28.95 -0.20 19.16
CA LEU A 285 -27.49 -0.29 19.21
C LEU A 285 -26.99 -1.21 20.34
N VAL A 286 -27.57 -1.13 21.54
CA VAL A 286 -27.23 -2.03 22.66
C VAL A 286 -27.51 -3.49 22.27
N ASN A 287 -28.64 -3.76 21.62
CA ASN A 287 -29.01 -5.10 21.18
C ASN A 287 -28.04 -5.64 20.12
N VAL A 288 -27.65 -4.81 19.14
CA VAL A 288 -26.63 -5.19 18.14
C VAL A 288 -25.30 -5.52 18.81
N LEU A 289 -24.83 -4.66 19.73
CA LEU A 289 -23.60 -4.94 20.49
C LEU A 289 -23.72 -6.22 21.32
N HIS A 290 -24.87 -6.46 21.96
CA HIS A 290 -25.12 -7.71 22.70
C HIS A 290 -25.03 -8.94 21.78
N ARG A 291 -25.68 -8.89 20.61
CA ARG A 291 -25.61 -9.94 19.60
C ARG A 291 -24.19 -10.17 19.10
N ASP A 292 -23.41 -9.12 18.90
CA ASP A 292 -22.00 -9.24 18.52
C ASP A 292 -21.16 -9.95 19.58
N ILE A 293 -21.42 -9.67 20.86
CA ILE A 293 -20.78 -10.40 21.98
C ILE A 293 -21.16 -11.87 21.96
N LEU A 294 -22.43 -12.20 21.74
CA LEU A 294 -22.88 -13.59 21.61
C LEU A 294 -22.25 -14.30 20.40
N ARG A 295 -22.12 -13.61 19.26
CA ARG A 295 -21.43 -14.13 18.06
C ARG A 295 -19.95 -14.41 18.34
N ILE A 296 -19.27 -13.53 19.09
CA ILE A 296 -17.90 -13.78 19.56
C ILE A 296 -17.86 -15.01 20.46
N GLN A 297 -18.81 -15.17 21.39
CA GLN A 297 -18.88 -16.35 22.25
C GLN A 297 -19.13 -17.64 21.44
N GLU A 298 -20.04 -17.59 20.47
CA GLU A 298 -20.39 -18.72 19.62
C GLU A 298 -19.23 -19.14 18.71
N HIS A 299 -18.62 -18.18 18.00
CA HIS A 299 -17.46 -18.47 17.15
C HIS A 299 -16.35 -19.20 17.92
N ARG A 300 -16.18 -18.86 19.21
CA ARG A 300 -15.19 -19.48 20.10
C ARG A 300 -15.60 -20.85 20.62
N ARG A 301 -16.90 -21.14 20.69
CA ARG A 301 -17.39 -22.50 21.00
C ARG A 301 -17.23 -23.44 19.81
N ASN A 302 -17.36 -22.91 18.59
CA ASN A 302 -17.35 -23.70 17.36
C ASN A 302 -15.98 -23.82 16.68
N GLY A 303 -15.02 -22.94 17.01
CA GLY A 303 -13.81 -22.72 16.21
C GLY A 303 -12.62 -23.65 16.48
N ASP A 304 -12.45 -24.19 17.68
CA ASP A 304 -11.31 -25.05 18.02
C ASP A 304 -11.75 -26.10 19.03
N GLY A 305 -12.10 -27.29 18.54
CA GLY A 305 -12.67 -28.40 19.31
C GLY A 305 -11.80 -28.84 20.49
N GLU A 306 -11.90 -28.11 21.60
CA GLU A 306 -11.72 -28.53 23.00
C GLU A 306 -11.79 -27.29 23.90
N ASN A 307 -12.89 -27.16 24.65
CA ASN A 307 -13.08 -26.23 25.78
C ASN A 307 -12.99 -24.72 25.47
N SER A 308 -14.16 -24.07 25.51
CA SER A 308 -14.35 -22.60 25.49
C SER A 308 -13.24 -21.83 26.20
N TYR A 309 -12.42 -21.12 25.45
CA TYR A 309 -11.38 -20.25 26.00
C TYR A 309 -11.98 -19.01 26.70
N PRO A 310 -11.24 -18.28 27.56
CA PRO A 310 -11.73 -17.09 28.28
C PRO A 310 -12.07 -15.92 27.34
N MET A 311 -13.14 -15.16 27.58
CA MET A 311 -13.49 -13.99 26.74
C MET A 311 -12.30 -13.06 26.52
N PRO A 312 -12.21 -12.40 25.34
CA PRO A 312 -11.18 -11.38 25.11
C PRO A 312 -11.10 -10.41 26.29
N GLU A 313 -9.88 -10.05 26.68
CA GLU A 313 -9.64 -9.17 27.83
C GLU A 313 -10.11 -7.75 27.54
N VAL A 314 -10.10 -7.34 26.27
CA VAL A 314 -10.46 -5.99 25.84
C VAL A 314 -11.24 -6.07 24.53
N LEU A 315 -12.39 -5.37 24.52
CA LEU A 315 -13.19 -5.11 23.33
C LEU A 315 -12.97 -3.68 22.85
N TYR A 316 -12.54 -3.54 21.61
CA TYR A 316 -12.56 -2.27 20.88
C TYR A 316 -13.88 -2.17 20.12
N VAL A 317 -14.65 -1.12 20.41
CA VAL A 317 -15.91 -0.80 19.71
C VAL A 317 -15.73 0.50 18.94
N GLN A 318 -16.01 0.45 17.65
CA GLN A 318 -16.14 1.60 16.79
C GLN A 318 -17.60 1.70 16.34
N LEU A 319 -18.18 2.89 16.53
CA LEU A 319 -19.55 3.20 16.14
C LEU A 319 -19.49 4.21 15.02
N ASP A 320 -19.89 3.80 13.82
CA ASP A 320 -19.89 4.61 12.61
C ASP A 320 -21.32 4.90 12.16
N ASN A 321 -21.60 6.12 11.72
CA ASN A 321 -22.93 6.59 11.31
C ASN A 321 -24.09 6.22 12.28
N VAL A 322 -23.81 6.11 13.59
CA VAL A 322 -24.83 5.86 14.63
C VAL A 322 -25.01 7.10 15.50
N SER A 323 -26.17 7.75 15.36
CA SER A 323 -26.51 8.99 16.08
C SER A 323 -26.60 8.81 17.60
N THR A 324 -26.87 7.58 18.08
CA THR A 324 -27.04 7.23 19.49
C THR A 324 -25.75 6.73 20.15
N ASN A 325 -24.60 6.84 19.47
CA ASN A 325 -23.30 6.36 19.94
C ASN A 325 -22.89 6.94 21.31
N LYS A 326 -23.26 8.19 21.61
CA LYS A 326 -22.97 8.89 22.88
C LYS A 326 -24.06 8.71 23.94
N SER A 327 -25.01 7.81 23.75
CA SER A 327 -26.09 7.61 24.72
C SER A 327 -25.56 7.08 26.05
N LYS A 328 -26.16 7.55 27.16
CA LYS A 328 -25.85 7.05 28.51
C LYS A 328 -26.09 5.55 28.63
N LEU A 329 -27.07 5.03 27.90
CA LEU A 329 -27.42 3.61 27.86
C LEU A 329 -26.27 2.75 27.32
N MET A 330 -25.63 3.16 26.22
CA MET A 330 -24.48 2.44 25.68
C MET A 330 -23.30 2.36 26.65
N LEU A 331 -22.99 3.48 27.30
CA LEU A 331 -21.91 3.54 28.29
C LEU A 331 -22.23 2.72 29.54
N ALA A 332 -23.47 2.78 30.04
CA ALA A 332 -23.94 1.99 31.18
C ALA A 332 -23.88 0.50 30.88
N TYR A 333 -24.36 0.08 29.71
CA TYR A 333 -24.33 -1.30 29.26
C TYR A 333 -22.90 -1.83 29.12
N SER A 334 -21.99 -1.02 28.55
CA SER A 334 -20.57 -1.39 28.42
C SER A 334 -19.91 -1.58 29.80
N THR A 335 -20.28 -0.74 30.77
CA THR A 335 -19.81 -0.86 32.16
C THR A 335 -20.33 -2.14 32.82
N GLN A 336 -21.60 -2.48 32.60
CA GLN A 336 -22.23 -3.69 33.17
C GLN A 336 -21.59 -4.99 32.66
N LEU A 337 -21.09 -4.99 31.42
CA LEU A 337 -20.39 -6.15 30.84
C LEU A 337 -19.02 -6.42 31.47
N GLY A 338 -18.51 -5.55 32.37
CA GLY A 338 -17.18 -5.68 32.96
C GLY A 338 -16.04 -5.43 31.96
N TRP A 339 -16.36 -5.05 30.73
CA TRP A 339 -15.43 -4.62 29.70
C TRP A 339 -15.27 -3.10 29.79
N PHE A 340 -14.14 -2.64 30.32
CA PHE A 340 -13.75 -1.23 30.16
C PHE A 340 -13.45 -0.98 28.68
N THR A 341 -14.49 -0.68 27.91
CA THR A 341 -14.39 -0.30 26.51
C THR A 341 -13.60 0.99 26.40
N ARG A 342 -12.43 0.94 25.75
CA ARG A 342 -11.85 2.15 25.16
C ARG A 342 -12.68 2.48 23.92
N THR A 343 -13.81 3.13 24.13
CA THR A 343 -14.68 3.61 23.05
C THR A 343 -13.99 4.72 22.27
N SER A 344 -13.93 4.54 20.95
CA SER A 344 -13.50 5.59 20.02
C SER A 344 -14.76 6.06 19.30
N PHE A 345 -15.20 7.29 19.55
CA PHE A 345 -16.28 7.90 18.80
C PHE A 345 -15.69 8.53 17.55
N ALA A 346 -16.03 8.01 16.36
CA ALA A 346 -15.86 8.74 15.11
C ALA A 346 -16.90 9.88 15.08
N ARG A 347 -16.54 11.02 14.50
CA ARG A 347 -17.42 12.19 14.40
C ARG A 347 -18.40 12.07 13.26
#